data_AF-A0A942G1K1-F1
#
_entry.id   AF-A0A942G1K1-F1
#
_cell.length_a   1.000
_cell.length_b   1.000
_cell.length_c   1.000
_cell.angle_alpha   90.00
_cell.angle_beta   90.00
_cell.angle_gamma   90.00
#
_symmetry.space_group_name_H-M   'P 1'
#
loop_
_entity.id
_entity.type
_entity.pdbx_description
1 polymer ?
#
loop_
_entity_poly.entity_id
_entity_poly.type
_entity_poly.pdbx_seq_one_letter_code
_entity_poly.pdbx_strand_id
1 'polypeptide(L)'
;MNTQQVIALARDYLRGLAGHEFDVLEVTKPVSPEAAVNLAKIISKLSPLVGNLIEFNSCEYLNDQEGFAEFGKWQRQDPGFPDTIFAGNVTPTPGFEIKAWFPLATEITARFKDSQNHFAQDQTYVAMLAWLPEFLIFGKPTIIDIVVVSGASVAKARDDHYHNPPDYLVLEPGDTTSRTSNLQQTNTNGYKFQGTPEQLRKAQALVRRWGGNGSVYLPTVAYQELLRELITRFPYRLDTNFAKMDRIVHPEIEAFKNRVYDTEFHGHTIGAWNRLLSKGDENVIRQELAERFNIRDEGQPVVE
;
A
#
# COMPACT_ATOMS: atom_id res chain seq x y z
N MET A 1 15.85 -21.43 11.80
CA MET A 1 15.18 -20.16 12.14
C MET A 1 13.69 -20.42 12.35
N ASN A 2 13.02 -19.62 13.18
CA ASN A 2 11.55 -19.59 13.24
C ASN A 2 10.98 -18.48 12.33
N THR A 3 9.66 -18.39 12.21
CA THR A 3 8.97 -17.42 11.33
C THR A 3 9.41 -15.99 11.59
N GLN A 4 9.45 -15.58 12.86
CA GLN A 4 9.82 -14.21 13.25
C GLN A 4 11.29 -13.90 12.95
N GLN A 5 12.18 -14.89 13.09
CA GLN A 5 13.59 -14.74 12.73
C GLN A 5 13.78 -14.59 11.21
N VAL A 6 13.05 -15.37 10.39
CA VAL A 6 13.09 -15.24 8.93
C VAL A 6 12.56 -13.87 8.50
N ILE A 7 11.43 -13.43 9.05
CA ILE A 7 10.86 -12.10 8.78
C ILE A 7 11.83 -10.99 9.20
N ALA A 8 12.42 -11.08 10.39
CA ALA A 8 13.35 -10.06 10.88
C ALA A 8 14.58 -9.94 9.98
N LEU A 9 15.18 -11.08 9.60
CA LEU A 9 16.33 -11.09 8.70
C LEU A 9 15.97 -10.51 7.33
N ALA A 10 14.86 -10.96 6.73
CA ALA A 10 14.43 -10.46 5.44
C ALA A 10 14.02 -8.99 5.46
N ARG A 11 13.40 -8.52 6.55
CA ARG A 11 13.12 -7.09 6.76
C ARG A 11 14.40 -6.27 6.74
N ASP A 12 15.43 -6.74 7.43
CA ASP A 12 16.69 -6.00 7.54
C ASP A 12 17.40 -5.95 6.18
N TYR A 13 17.35 -7.04 5.40
CA TYR A 13 17.80 -7.02 4.00
C TYR A 13 16.95 -6.09 3.12
N LEU A 14 15.62 -6.18 3.17
CA LEU A 14 14.74 -5.30 2.38
C LEU A 14 15.03 -3.84 2.67
N ARG A 15 15.22 -3.43 3.94
CA ARG A 15 15.61 -2.05 4.29
C ARG A 15 16.93 -1.62 3.64
N GLY A 16 17.83 -2.56 3.34
CA GLY A 16 19.06 -2.32 2.60
C GLY A 16 18.86 -1.92 1.14
N LEU A 17 17.68 -2.12 0.55
CA LEU A 17 17.36 -1.67 -0.82
C LEU A 17 17.22 -0.15 -0.94
N ALA A 18 17.07 0.59 0.16
CA ALA A 18 17.01 2.04 0.09
C ALA A 18 18.27 2.61 -0.59
N GLY A 19 18.06 3.54 -1.53
CA GLY A 19 19.11 4.11 -2.38
C GLY A 19 19.51 3.27 -3.59
N HIS A 20 18.99 2.04 -3.75
CA HIS A 20 19.29 1.22 -4.93
C HIS A 20 18.39 1.59 -6.11
N GLU A 21 18.99 1.60 -7.29
CA GLU A 21 18.29 1.68 -8.57
C GLU A 21 17.75 0.31 -8.96
N PHE A 22 16.52 0.29 -9.47
CA PHE A 22 15.90 -0.88 -10.08
C PHE A 22 16.05 -0.75 -11.59
N ASP A 23 16.94 -1.58 -12.17
CA ASP A 23 17.21 -1.61 -13.61
C ASP A 23 16.11 -2.33 -14.38
N VAL A 24 14.91 -1.74 -14.36
CA VAL A 24 13.68 -2.32 -14.90
C VAL A 24 13.00 -1.43 -15.92
N LEU A 25 13.30 -0.13 -15.86
CA LEU A 25 12.79 0.92 -16.74
C LEU A 25 13.72 2.13 -16.63
N GLU A 26 13.95 2.83 -17.73
CA GLU A 26 14.59 4.14 -17.70
C GLU A 26 13.73 5.14 -18.45
N VAL A 27 13.37 6.24 -17.78
CA VAL A 27 12.66 7.35 -18.39
C VAL A 27 13.69 8.35 -18.89
N THR A 28 13.70 8.64 -20.18
CA THR A 28 14.69 9.56 -20.75
C THR A 28 14.51 10.98 -20.22
N LYS A 29 15.63 11.72 -20.16
CA LYS A 29 15.62 13.13 -19.79
C LYS A 29 14.72 13.93 -20.74
N PRO A 30 13.83 14.82 -20.25
CA PRO A 30 13.02 15.65 -21.11
C PRO A 30 13.87 16.54 -22.02
N VAL A 31 13.43 16.68 -23.29
CA VAL A 31 14.12 17.48 -24.32
C VAL A 31 13.88 18.99 -24.20
N SER A 32 12.93 19.40 -23.36
CA SER A 32 12.61 20.81 -23.11
C SER A 32 11.94 21.00 -21.74
N PRO A 33 11.94 22.23 -21.20
CA PRO A 33 11.24 22.53 -19.95
C PRO A 33 9.74 22.24 -20.02
N GLU A 34 9.09 22.47 -21.16
CA GLU A 34 7.67 22.17 -21.39
C GLU A 34 7.42 20.65 -21.36
N ALA A 35 8.31 19.86 -21.96
CA ALA A 35 8.24 18.41 -21.89
C ALA A 35 8.41 17.91 -20.45
N ALA A 36 9.28 18.55 -19.65
CA ALA A 36 9.45 18.24 -18.24
C ALA A 36 8.18 18.50 -17.41
N VAL A 37 7.53 19.66 -17.62
CA VAL A 37 6.24 19.99 -16.97
C VAL A 37 5.17 18.97 -17.35
N ASN A 38 5.08 18.59 -18.63
CA ASN A 38 4.12 17.58 -19.07
C ASN A 38 4.40 16.22 -18.43
N LEU A 39 5.66 15.78 -18.41
CA LEU A 39 6.06 14.52 -17.79
C LEU A 39 5.71 14.50 -16.29
N ALA A 40 6.00 15.57 -15.55
CA ALA A 40 5.68 15.68 -14.14
C ALA A 40 4.18 15.46 -13.83
N LYS A 41 3.28 15.84 -14.75
CA LYS A 41 1.83 15.63 -14.60
C LYS A 41 1.39 14.18 -14.81
N ILE A 42 2.17 13.39 -15.55
CA ILE A 42 1.77 12.04 -15.97
C ILE A 42 2.67 10.93 -15.44
N ILE A 43 3.81 11.25 -14.84
CA ILE A 43 4.83 10.27 -14.42
C ILE A 43 4.28 9.21 -13.45
N SER A 44 3.32 9.58 -12.60
CA SER A 44 2.66 8.66 -11.66
C SER A 44 1.92 7.50 -12.36
N LYS A 45 1.59 7.64 -13.66
CA LYS A 45 0.98 6.57 -14.46
C LYS A 45 1.92 5.37 -14.68
N LEU A 46 3.21 5.50 -14.40
CA LEU A 46 4.16 4.38 -14.43
C LEU A 46 4.02 3.45 -13.21
N SER A 47 3.33 3.89 -12.15
CA SER A 47 3.24 3.13 -10.89
C SER A 47 2.76 1.68 -11.03
N PRO A 48 1.76 1.33 -11.89
CA PRO A 48 1.36 -0.06 -12.05
C PRO A 48 2.47 -0.95 -12.64
N LEU A 49 3.24 -0.43 -13.61
CA LEU A 49 4.34 -1.17 -14.23
C LEU A 49 5.50 -1.34 -13.26
N VAL A 50 5.96 -0.23 -12.68
CA VAL A 50 7.09 -0.22 -11.76
C VAL A 50 6.76 -0.98 -10.48
N GLY A 51 5.53 -0.88 -9.98
CA GLY A 51 5.07 -1.64 -8.80
C GLY A 51 5.18 -3.15 -9.00
N ASN A 52 4.66 -3.68 -10.10
CA ASN A 52 4.78 -5.10 -10.41
C ASN A 52 6.24 -5.56 -10.58
N LEU A 53 7.11 -4.70 -11.13
CA LEU A 53 8.54 -5.00 -11.26
C LEU A 53 9.26 -4.97 -9.91
N ILE A 54 8.91 -4.05 -9.01
CA ILE A 54 9.41 -4.02 -7.63
C ILE A 54 8.98 -5.29 -6.87
N GLU A 55 7.72 -5.69 -6.99
CA GLU A 55 7.19 -6.92 -6.39
C GLU A 55 7.97 -8.15 -6.87
N PHE A 56 8.24 -8.25 -8.17
CA PHE A 56 9.05 -9.33 -8.75
C PHE A 56 10.47 -9.35 -8.17
N ASN A 57 11.18 -8.23 -8.29
CA ASN A 57 12.60 -8.14 -7.97
C ASN A 57 12.88 -8.21 -6.46
N SER A 58 11.93 -7.85 -5.61
CA SER A 58 12.09 -8.00 -4.15
C SER A 58 12.25 -9.47 -3.74
N CYS A 59 11.55 -10.39 -4.41
CA CYS A 59 11.69 -11.84 -4.16
C CYS A 59 13.06 -12.35 -4.61
N GLU A 60 13.52 -11.96 -5.80
CA GLU A 60 14.85 -12.33 -6.31
C GLU A 60 15.96 -11.78 -5.40
N TYR A 61 15.86 -10.49 -5.04
CA TYR A 61 16.80 -9.84 -4.12
C TYR A 61 16.93 -10.60 -2.80
N LEU A 62 15.81 -11.03 -2.19
CA LEU A 62 15.83 -11.80 -0.96
C LEU A 62 16.51 -13.17 -1.11
N ASN A 63 16.42 -13.80 -2.28
CA ASN A 63 17.10 -15.06 -2.57
C ASN A 63 18.61 -14.91 -2.82
N ASP A 64 19.06 -13.71 -3.23
CA ASP A 64 20.49 -13.39 -3.36
C ASP A 64 21.17 -13.15 -2.00
N GLN A 65 20.40 -13.03 -0.91
CA GLN A 65 20.95 -12.79 0.42
C GLN A 65 21.34 -14.09 1.14
N GLU A 66 22.36 -13.97 1.98
CA GLU A 66 22.83 -15.07 2.82
C GLU A 66 21.88 -15.36 4.00
N GLY A 67 22.05 -16.52 4.64
CA GLY A 67 21.33 -16.89 5.86
C GLY A 67 19.99 -17.61 5.66
N PHE A 68 19.45 -17.66 4.44
CA PHE A 68 18.20 -18.35 4.13
C PHE A 68 18.35 -19.81 3.68
N ALA A 69 19.44 -20.13 2.96
CA ALA A 69 19.57 -21.36 2.18
C ALA A 69 19.37 -22.67 2.97
N GLU A 70 19.72 -22.70 4.27
CA GLU A 70 19.51 -23.88 5.12
C GLU A 70 18.04 -24.12 5.49
N PHE A 71 17.21 -23.06 5.48
CA PHE A 71 15.83 -23.09 5.97
C PHE A 71 14.79 -23.09 4.83
N GLY A 72 15.15 -22.59 3.65
CA GLY A 72 14.23 -22.46 2.53
C GLY A 72 14.67 -21.42 1.51
N LYS A 73 13.71 -20.98 0.69
CA LYS A 73 13.88 -19.93 -0.30
C LYS A 73 12.61 -19.10 -0.46
N TRP A 74 12.76 -17.84 -0.86
CA TRP A 74 11.63 -16.98 -1.19
C TRP A 74 11.03 -17.37 -2.54
N GLN A 75 9.70 -17.39 -2.61
CA GLN A 75 8.93 -17.73 -3.79
C GLN A 75 7.79 -16.74 -3.96
N ARG A 76 7.61 -16.24 -5.18
CA ARG A 76 6.45 -15.43 -5.54
C ARG A 76 5.17 -16.28 -5.53
N GLN A 77 4.05 -15.65 -5.20
CA GLN A 77 2.72 -16.21 -5.41
C GLN A 77 1.98 -15.44 -6.51
N ASP A 78 1.59 -16.13 -7.58
CA ASP A 78 0.71 -15.59 -8.61
C ASP A 78 -0.05 -16.74 -9.32
N PRO A 79 -1.38 -16.89 -9.14
CA PRO A 79 -2.22 -16.17 -8.18
C PRO A 79 -1.98 -16.67 -6.75
N GLY A 80 -1.94 -15.77 -5.77
CA GLY A 80 -1.92 -16.14 -4.36
C GLY A 80 -1.77 -14.94 -3.42
N PHE A 81 -1.74 -15.22 -2.12
CA PHE A 81 -1.48 -14.24 -1.07
C PHE A 81 -0.66 -14.89 0.04
N PRO A 82 0.35 -14.21 0.59
CA PRO A 82 0.84 -12.89 0.16
C PRO A 82 1.69 -12.96 -1.11
N ASP A 83 2.08 -11.81 -1.66
CA ASP A 83 2.87 -11.70 -2.91
C ASP A 83 4.14 -12.57 -2.93
N THR A 84 4.82 -12.73 -1.79
CA THR A 84 6.00 -13.59 -1.65
C THR A 84 5.95 -14.40 -0.34
N ILE A 85 6.29 -15.68 -0.39
CA ILE A 85 6.44 -16.56 0.79
C ILE A 85 7.82 -17.18 0.89
N PHE A 86 8.23 -17.55 2.11
CA PHE A 86 9.43 -18.32 2.37
C PHE A 86 9.10 -19.82 2.39
N ALA A 87 9.33 -20.49 1.26
CA ALA A 87 9.08 -21.92 1.10
C ALA A 87 10.24 -22.75 1.66
N GLY A 88 9.96 -23.56 2.68
CA GLY A 88 10.99 -24.33 3.37
C GLY A 88 10.45 -25.10 4.57
N ASN A 89 11.27 -25.26 5.61
CA ASN A 89 10.93 -26.01 6.82
C ASN A 89 10.42 -25.14 7.98
N VAL A 90 10.17 -23.85 7.74
CA VAL A 90 9.69 -22.89 8.74
C VAL A 90 8.17 -22.85 8.73
N THR A 91 7.55 -22.95 9.91
CA THR A 91 6.09 -22.92 10.08
C THR A 91 5.71 -22.06 11.29
N PRO A 92 4.69 -21.19 11.18
CA PRO A 92 3.89 -20.88 9.98
C PRO A 92 4.72 -20.27 8.86
N THR A 93 4.30 -20.46 7.61
CA THR A 93 5.04 -19.98 6.43
C THR A 93 5.18 -18.46 6.47
N PRO A 94 6.41 -17.92 6.57
CA PRO A 94 6.65 -16.48 6.50
C PRO A 94 6.27 -15.91 5.13
N GLY A 95 5.78 -14.68 5.08
CA GLY A 95 5.50 -14.01 3.82
C GLY A 95 5.47 -12.49 3.88
N PHE A 96 5.62 -11.88 2.70
CA PHE A 96 5.50 -10.44 2.49
C PHE A 96 4.45 -10.12 1.44
N GLU A 97 3.51 -9.27 1.82
CA GLU A 97 2.68 -8.52 0.89
C GLU A 97 3.43 -7.24 0.52
N ILE A 98 3.75 -7.07 -0.76
CA ILE A 98 4.61 -6.01 -1.24
C ILE A 98 3.75 -4.90 -1.85
N LYS A 99 3.97 -3.66 -1.42
CA LYS A 99 3.26 -2.48 -1.94
C LYS A 99 4.25 -1.42 -2.40
N ALA A 100 4.21 -1.05 -3.67
CA ALA A 100 4.97 0.09 -4.17
C ALA A 100 4.19 1.41 -4.00
N TRP A 101 4.89 2.47 -3.60
CA TRP A 101 4.34 3.81 -3.47
C TRP A 101 5.18 4.82 -4.25
N PHE A 102 4.52 5.64 -5.07
CA PHE A 102 5.11 6.78 -5.76
C PHE A 102 4.79 8.07 -4.98
N PRO A 103 5.75 8.70 -4.26
CA PRO A 103 5.49 9.81 -3.33
C PRO A 103 4.91 11.09 -3.94
N LEU A 104 5.11 11.33 -5.24
CA LEU A 104 4.52 12.48 -5.95
C LEU A 104 3.07 12.20 -6.40
N ALA A 105 2.49 11.04 -6.07
CA ALA A 105 1.06 10.79 -6.22
C ALA A 105 0.25 11.53 -5.13
N THR A 106 -1.04 11.70 -5.39
CA THR A 106 -1.97 12.38 -4.48
C THR A 106 -2.23 11.62 -3.18
N GLU A 107 -2.20 10.29 -3.22
CA GLU A 107 -2.36 9.39 -2.07
C GLU A 107 -1.71 8.03 -2.35
N ILE A 108 -1.43 7.26 -1.30
CA ILE A 108 -1.09 5.83 -1.41
C ILE A 108 -2.36 5.03 -1.73
N THR A 109 -2.57 4.74 -3.02
CA THR A 109 -3.79 4.09 -3.52
C THR A 109 -3.81 2.57 -3.33
N ALA A 110 -2.66 1.96 -3.03
CA ALA A 110 -2.56 0.56 -2.62
C ALA A 110 -3.56 0.26 -1.51
N ARG A 111 -4.18 -0.92 -1.56
CA ARG A 111 -5.17 -1.36 -0.55
C ARG A 111 -4.68 -2.58 0.17
N PHE A 112 -5.10 -2.71 1.43
CA PHE A 112 -4.87 -3.91 2.22
C PHE A 112 -6.21 -4.37 2.82
N LYS A 113 -6.85 -5.35 2.19
CA LYS A 113 -8.24 -5.73 2.51
C LYS A 113 -8.36 -7.03 3.28
N ASP A 114 -7.29 -7.81 3.42
CA ASP A 114 -7.33 -9.10 4.06
C ASP A 114 -7.82 -9.03 5.51
N SER A 115 -8.62 -10.03 5.87
CA SER A 115 -9.19 -10.24 7.20
C SER A 115 -8.11 -10.34 8.27
N GLN A 116 -8.40 -9.81 9.46
CA GLN A 116 -7.57 -10.05 10.65
C GLN A 116 -7.41 -11.54 10.95
N ASN A 117 -8.41 -12.38 10.63
CA ASN A 117 -8.36 -13.82 10.84
C ASN A 117 -7.26 -14.51 10.00
N HIS A 118 -6.83 -13.90 8.88
CA HIS A 118 -5.73 -14.42 8.06
C HIS A 118 -4.37 -14.33 8.80
N PHE A 119 -4.24 -13.39 9.73
CA PHE A 119 -2.98 -13.07 10.39
C PHE A 119 -2.88 -13.56 11.84
N ALA A 120 -3.68 -14.56 12.20
CA ALA A 120 -3.75 -15.08 13.57
C ALA A 120 -2.41 -15.62 14.10
N GLN A 121 -1.47 -15.96 13.22
CA GLN A 121 -0.13 -16.45 13.59
C GLN A 121 0.99 -15.45 13.28
N ASP A 122 0.65 -14.21 12.92
CA ASP A 122 1.58 -13.11 12.62
C ASP A 122 2.71 -13.50 11.65
N GLN A 123 2.36 -14.27 10.60
CA GLN A 123 3.32 -14.83 9.65
C GLN A 123 3.50 -13.98 8.38
N THR A 124 2.61 -13.02 8.15
CA THR A 124 2.61 -12.17 6.95
C THR A 124 2.81 -10.71 7.32
N TYR A 125 3.75 -10.07 6.63
CA TYR A 125 4.12 -8.67 6.84
C TYR A 125 3.85 -7.87 5.57
N VAL A 126 3.49 -6.60 5.70
CA VAL A 126 3.39 -5.68 4.56
C VAL A 126 4.73 -4.97 4.41
N ALA A 127 5.40 -5.15 3.28
CA ALA A 127 6.58 -4.40 2.88
C ALA A 127 6.15 -3.29 1.90
N MET A 128 6.22 -2.03 2.33
CA MET A 128 5.89 -0.89 1.49
C MET A 128 7.15 -0.14 1.08
N LEU A 129 7.38 -0.04 -0.23
CA LEU A 129 8.57 0.56 -0.83
C LEU A 129 8.19 1.87 -1.50
N ALA A 130 8.77 2.98 -1.04
CA ALA A 130 8.65 4.27 -1.71
C ALA A 130 9.70 4.35 -2.82
N TRP A 131 9.31 4.79 -4.01
CA TRP A 131 10.23 4.93 -5.13
C TRP A 131 9.99 6.21 -5.91
N LEU A 132 11.06 6.76 -6.48
CA LEU A 132 11.04 7.87 -7.44
C LEU A 132 12.05 7.60 -8.56
N PRO A 133 11.87 8.16 -9.76
CA PRO A 133 12.96 8.26 -10.72
C PRO A 133 14.18 8.94 -10.10
N GLU A 134 15.38 8.48 -10.49
CA GLU A 134 16.67 8.99 -10.02
C GLU A 134 16.73 10.52 -10.08
N PHE A 135 16.20 11.14 -11.14
CA PHE A 135 16.14 12.59 -11.34
C PHE A 135 14.72 13.14 -11.19
N LEU A 136 14.01 12.71 -10.14
CA LEU A 136 12.67 13.14 -9.73
C LEU A 136 11.52 12.72 -10.66
N ILE A 137 11.62 13.04 -11.96
CA ILE A 137 10.60 12.72 -12.97
C ILE A 137 11.13 11.90 -14.14
N PHE A 138 12.46 11.69 -14.20
CA PHE A 138 13.13 10.88 -15.23
C PHE A 138 14.32 10.12 -14.63
N GLY A 139 14.94 9.24 -15.40
CA GLY A 139 15.96 8.29 -14.97
C GLY A 139 15.37 6.94 -14.57
N LYS A 140 16.16 6.15 -13.84
CA LYS A 140 15.76 4.82 -13.37
C LYS A 140 14.96 4.90 -12.07
N PRO A 141 13.96 4.03 -11.83
CA PRO A 141 13.33 3.90 -10.52
C PRO A 141 14.37 3.64 -9.43
N THR A 142 14.37 4.48 -8.40
CA THR A 142 15.23 4.38 -7.22
C THR A 142 14.37 4.23 -5.99
N ILE A 143 14.71 3.28 -5.12
CA ILE A 143 14.01 3.13 -3.84
C ILE A 143 14.46 4.23 -2.88
N ILE A 144 13.50 4.94 -2.30
CA ILE A 144 13.74 6.05 -1.39
C ILE A 144 13.83 5.58 0.05
N ASP A 145 12.82 4.84 0.50
CA ASP A 145 12.76 4.26 1.85
C ASP A 145 11.79 3.07 1.83
N ILE A 146 11.89 2.21 2.85
CA ILE A 146 11.06 1.02 2.99
C ILE A 146 10.54 0.92 4.42
N VAL A 147 9.27 0.54 4.55
CA VAL A 147 8.69 0.13 5.83
C VAL A 147 8.18 -1.31 5.75
N VAL A 148 8.40 -2.07 6.80
CA VAL A 148 7.91 -3.45 6.93
C VAL A 148 7.17 -3.55 8.26
N VAL A 149 5.88 -3.87 8.20
CA VAL A 149 4.97 -3.89 9.34
C VAL A 149 4.13 -5.17 9.34
N SER A 150 3.66 -5.61 10.50
CA SER A 150 2.81 -6.80 10.60
C SER A 150 1.50 -6.61 9.83
N GLY A 151 1.12 -7.59 8.98
CA GLY A 151 -0.17 -7.58 8.30
C GLY A 151 -1.34 -7.56 9.29
N ALA A 152 -1.20 -8.23 10.44
CA ALA A 152 -2.20 -8.19 11.51
C ALA A 152 -2.40 -6.76 12.04
N SER A 153 -1.30 -6.02 12.27
CA SER A 153 -1.36 -4.64 12.76
C SER A 153 -2.00 -3.68 11.75
N VAL A 154 -1.72 -3.85 10.46
CA VAL A 154 -2.31 -3.07 9.36
C VAL A 154 -3.81 -3.36 9.24
N ALA A 155 -4.20 -4.64 9.26
CA ALA A 155 -5.61 -5.05 9.25
C ALA A 155 -6.38 -4.47 10.44
N LYS A 156 -5.78 -4.54 11.64
CA LYS A 156 -6.36 -3.98 12.85
C LYS A 156 -6.54 -2.46 12.77
N ALA A 157 -5.50 -1.72 12.38
CA ALA A 157 -5.58 -0.26 12.25
C ALA A 157 -6.65 0.17 11.23
N ARG A 158 -6.73 -0.52 10.09
CA ARG A 158 -7.79 -0.32 9.10
C ARG A 158 -9.17 -0.53 9.71
N ASP A 159 -9.40 -1.65 10.39
CA ASP A 159 -10.73 -1.98 10.88
C ASP A 159 -11.14 -1.05 12.03
N ASP A 160 -10.22 -0.73 12.95
CA ASP A 160 -10.43 0.25 14.01
C ASP A 160 -10.71 1.67 13.45
N HIS A 161 -10.05 2.04 12.35
CA HIS A 161 -10.25 3.35 11.70
C HIS A 161 -11.63 3.47 11.05
N TYR A 162 -12.04 2.45 10.29
CA TYR A 162 -13.25 2.51 9.48
C TYR A 162 -14.50 2.09 10.26
N HIS A 163 -14.40 1.18 11.22
CA HIS A 163 -15.57 0.59 11.85
C HIS A 163 -16.22 1.55 12.86
N ASN A 164 -17.42 2.03 12.52
CA ASN A 164 -18.20 2.94 13.34
C ASN A 164 -19.71 2.67 13.15
N PRO A 165 -20.25 1.56 13.69
CA PRO A 165 -21.65 1.21 13.50
C PRO A 165 -22.57 2.23 14.20
N PRO A 166 -23.72 2.59 13.59
CA PRO A 166 -24.23 2.09 12.31
C PRO A 166 -23.75 2.89 11.09
N ASP A 167 -22.91 3.90 11.25
CA ASP A 167 -22.53 4.81 10.15
C ASP A 167 -21.63 4.13 9.10
N TYR A 168 -20.66 3.34 9.55
CA TYR A 168 -19.75 2.60 8.69
C TYR A 168 -19.46 1.22 9.27
N LEU A 169 -19.62 0.19 8.45
CA LEU A 169 -19.40 -1.20 8.84
C LEU A 169 -18.20 -1.77 8.10
N VAL A 170 -17.42 -2.58 8.80
CA VAL A 170 -16.36 -3.39 8.21
C VAL A 170 -16.84 -4.83 8.34
N LEU A 171 -16.99 -5.50 7.21
CA LEU A 171 -17.57 -6.83 7.15
C LEU A 171 -16.51 -7.84 6.71
N GLU A 172 -16.38 -8.92 7.47
CA GLU A 172 -15.56 -10.07 7.13
C GLU A 172 -16.07 -10.76 5.87
N PRO A 173 -15.17 -11.41 5.09
CA PRO A 173 -15.61 -12.30 4.02
C PRO A 173 -16.51 -13.41 4.59
N GLY A 174 -17.49 -13.84 3.80
CA GLY A 174 -18.24 -15.06 4.13
C GLY A 174 -17.33 -16.29 4.07
N ASP A 175 -17.72 -17.36 4.76
CA ASP A 175 -17.02 -18.64 4.60
C ASP A 175 -17.13 -19.12 3.15
N THR A 176 -15.99 -19.18 2.49
CA THR A 176 -15.85 -19.61 1.09
C THR A 176 -14.88 -20.78 0.95
N THR A 177 -14.50 -21.42 2.06
CA THR A 177 -13.53 -22.54 2.10
C THR A 177 -13.91 -23.72 1.22
N SER A 178 -15.20 -23.94 0.98
CA SER A 178 -15.72 -24.98 0.08
C SER A 178 -15.64 -24.64 -1.40
N ARG A 179 -15.28 -23.39 -1.76
CA ARG A 179 -15.12 -22.97 -3.15
C ARG A 179 -13.75 -23.35 -3.69
N THR A 180 -13.63 -23.40 -5.01
CA THR A 180 -12.33 -23.53 -5.69
C THR A 180 -11.39 -22.41 -5.23
N SER A 181 -10.09 -22.70 -5.13
CA SER A 181 -9.09 -21.79 -4.53
C SER A 181 -9.17 -20.34 -5.05
N ASN A 182 -9.43 -20.17 -6.34
CA ASN A 182 -9.55 -18.86 -7.00
C ASN A 182 -10.84 -18.09 -6.68
N LEU A 183 -11.82 -18.72 -6.05
CA LEU A 183 -13.10 -18.13 -5.65
C LEU A 183 -13.22 -17.94 -4.13
N GLN A 184 -12.21 -18.36 -3.36
CA GLN A 184 -12.13 -18.11 -1.94
C GLN A 184 -11.89 -16.61 -1.70
N GLN A 185 -12.58 -16.04 -0.73
CA GLN A 185 -12.53 -14.62 -0.40
C GLN A 185 -11.87 -14.47 0.97
N THR A 186 -10.75 -13.77 1.01
CA THR A 186 -10.04 -13.38 2.25
C THR A 186 -10.28 -11.91 2.61
N ASN A 187 -10.89 -11.15 1.70
CA ASN A 187 -11.01 -9.72 1.78
C ASN A 187 -12.24 -9.26 2.58
N THR A 188 -11.99 -8.36 3.52
CA THR A 188 -13.00 -7.55 4.20
C THR A 188 -13.55 -6.48 3.26
N ASN A 189 -14.76 -5.99 3.55
CA ASN A 189 -15.40 -4.91 2.80
C ASN A 189 -15.94 -3.83 3.73
N GLY A 190 -15.82 -2.57 3.30
CA GLY A 190 -16.40 -1.41 3.97
C GLY A 190 -17.79 -1.07 3.42
N TYR A 191 -18.73 -0.77 4.30
CA TYR A 191 -20.11 -0.42 3.96
C TYR A 191 -20.53 0.87 4.66
N LYS A 192 -20.90 1.89 3.88
CA LYS A 192 -21.38 3.18 4.40
C LYS A 192 -22.91 3.19 4.46
N PHE A 193 -23.47 3.66 5.57
CA PHE A 193 -24.91 3.86 5.72
C PHE A 193 -25.45 4.88 4.71
N GLN A 194 -26.62 4.61 4.12
CA GLN A 194 -27.27 5.46 3.12
C GLN A 194 -28.77 5.68 3.41
N GLY A 195 -29.25 5.30 4.59
CA GLY A 195 -30.64 5.50 4.98
C GLY A 195 -30.98 6.95 5.36
N THR A 196 -32.27 7.19 5.60
CA THR A 196 -32.77 8.47 6.10
C THR A 196 -32.37 8.72 7.55
N PRO A 197 -32.48 9.96 8.07
CA PRO A 197 -32.25 10.25 9.49
C PRO A 197 -33.11 9.40 10.43
N GLU A 198 -34.34 9.05 10.01
CA GLU A 198 -35.21 8.17 10.78
C GLU A 198 -34.68 6.73 10.84
N GLN A 199 -34.21 6.20 9.70
CA GLN A 199 -33.57 4.89 9.66
C GLN A 199 -32.27 4.88 10.48
N LEU A 200 -31.50 5.97 10.45
CA LEU A 200 -30.28 6.11 11.24
C LEU A 200 -30.59 6.04 12.75
N ARG A 201 -31.63 6.74 13.22
CA ARG A 201 -32.07 6.66 14.62
C ARG A 201 -32.44 5.23 15.03
N LYS A 202 -33.14 4.50 14.16
CA LYS A 202 -33.48 3.08 14.39
C LYS A 202 -32.25 2.18 14.41
N ALA A 203 -31.30 2.39 13.50
CA ALA A 203 -30.04 1.64 13.47
C ALA A 203 -29.21 1.90 14.73
N GLN A 204 -29.12 3.15 15.19
CA GLN A 204 -28.45 3.51 16.44
C GLN A 204 -29.12 2.87 17.66
N ALA A 205 -30.45 2.75 17.66
CA ALA A 205 -31.17 2.06 18.73
C ALA A 205 -30.88 0.55 18.73
N LEU A 206 -30.66 -0.06 17.57
CA LEU A 206 -30.25 -1.45 17.45
C LEU A 206 -28.81 -1.65 17.98
N VAL A 207 -27.86 -0.83 17.53
CA VAL A 207 -26.45 -0.88 17.98
C VAL A 207 -26.35 -0.72 19.49
N ARG A 208 -27.15 0.16 20.10
CA ARG A 208 -27.18 0.34 21.57
C ARG A 208 -27.55 -0.92 22.35
N ARG A 209 -28.25 -1.88 21.73
CA ARG A 209 -28.62 -3.16 22.38
C ARG A 209 -27.47 -4.17 22.43
N TRP A 210 -26.39 -3.93 21.68
CA TRP A 210 -25.22 -4.80 21.65
C TRP A 210 -24.32 -4.68 22.90
N GLY A 211 -24.61 -3.71 23.77
CA GLY A 211 -23.88 -3.47 25.02
C GLY A 211 -22.77 -2.42 24.89
N GLY A 212 -22.06 -2.14 25.99
CA GLY A 212 -21.10 -1.04 26.09
C GLY A 212 -19.91 -1.14 25.13
N ASN A 213 -19.51 -2.35 24.76
CA ASN A 213 -18.45 -2.62 23.77
C ASN A 213 -19.00 -3.08 22.41
N GLY A 214 -20.31 -2.98 22.20
CA GLY A 214 -20.97 -3.49 21.00
C GLY A 214 -20.55 -2.79 19.71
N SER A 215 -19.90 -1.62 19.78
CA SER A 215 -19.38 -0.92 18.60
C SER A 215 -17.90 -1.18 18.32
N VAL A 216 -17.21 -1.94 19.18
CA VAL A 216 -15.81 -2.31 18.96
C VAL A 216 -15.76 -3.42 17.92
N TYR A 217 -14.99 -3.22 16.87
CA TYR A 217 -14.85 -4.20 15.80
C TYR A 217 -14.32 -5.54 16.34
N LEU A 218 -14.96 -6.63 15.93
CA LEU A 218 -14.48 -7.99 16.17
C LEU A 218 -14.62 -8.83 14.89
N PRO A 219 -13.57 -9.56 14.48
CA PRO A 219 -13.63 -10.43 13.30
C PRO A 219 -14.36 -11.77 13.57
N THR A 220 -14.94 -11.94 14.77
CA THR A 220 -15.65 -13.16 15.18
C THR A 220 -16.98 -13.32 14.46
N VAL A 221 -17.37 -14.57 14.17
CA VAL A 221 -18.66 -14.90 13.54
C VAL A 221 -19.84 -14.24 14.25
N ALA A 222 -19.89 -14.31 15.59
CA ALA A 222 -20.99 -13.76 16.38
C ALA A 222 -21.16 -12.24 16.19
N TYR A 223 -20.06 -11.49 16.13
CA TYR A 223 -20.12 -10.05 15.87
C TYR A 223 -20.53 -9.75 14.43
N GLN A 224 -20.00 -10.52 13.46
CA GLN A 224 -20.31 -10.33 12.05
C GLN A 224 -21.79 -10.59 11.73
N GLU A 225 -22.47 -11.46 12.48
CA GLU A 225 -23.93 -11.63 12.39
C GLU A 225 -24.70 -10.38 12.81
N LEU A 226 -24.24 -9.65 13.83
CA LEU A 226 -24.84 -8.36 14.22
C LEU A 226 -24.71 -7.33 13.10
N LEU A 227 -23.56 -7.30 12.41
CA LEU A 227 -23.34 -6.41 11.27
C LEU A 227 -24.22 -6.79 10.08
N ARG A 228 -24.40 -8.09 9.82
CA ARG A 228 -25.32 -8.58 8.78
C ARG A 228 -26.76 -8.20 9.08
N GLU A 229 -27.18 -8.25 10.34
CA GLU A 229 -28.51 -7.77 10.77
C GLU A 229 -28.73 -6.29 10.40
N LEU A 230 -27.71 -5.43 10.59
CA LEU A 230 -27.77 -4.03 10.15
C LEU A 230 -27.91 -3.91 8.64
N ILE A 231 -27.08 -4.62 7.86
CA ILE A 231 -27.11 -4.56 6.39
C ILE A 231 -28.44 -5.06 5.83
N THR A 232 -29.04 -6.09 6.42
CA THR A 232 -30.36 -6.59 6.00
C THR A 232 -31.49 -5.60 6.30
N ARG A 233 -31.38 -4.84 7.40
CA ARG A 233 -32.47 -3.95 7.86
C ARG A 233 -32.40 -2.52 7.35
N PHE A 234 -31.22 -2.04 6.98
CA PHE A 234 -31.02 -0.65 6.61
C PHE A 234 -30.21 -0.51 5.32
N PRO A 235 -30.36 0.61 4.57
CA PRO A 235 -29.61 0.81 3.35
C PRO A 235 -28.12 1.05 3.63
N TYR A 236 -27.26 0.20 3.08
CA TYR A 236 -25.81 0.38 3.04
C TYR A 236 -25.30 0.31 1.61
N ARG A 237 -24.23 1.05 1.32
CA ARG A 237 -23.52 1.01 0.04
C ARG A 237 -22.09 0.54 0.28
N LEU A 238 -21.62 -0.36 -0.58
CA LEU A 238 -20.22 -0.77 -0.64
C LEU A 238 -19.32 0.44 -0.92
N ASP A 239 -18.30 0.64 -0.10
CA ASP A 239 -17.30 1.70 -0.30
C ASP A 239 -16.11 1.17 -1.10
N THR A 240 -15.98 1.66 -2.33
CA THR A 240 -14.88 1.30 -3.24
C THR A 240 -13.55 1.98 -2.86
N ASN A 241 -13.56 2.94 -1.94
CA ASN A 241 -12.36 3.59 -1.41
C ASN A 241 -11.89 3.01 -0.07
N PHE A 242 -12.57 1.98 0.45
CA PHE A 242 -12.18 1.28 1.67
C PHE A 242 -10.74 0.75 1.58
N ALA A 243 -10.03 0.81 2.71
CA ALA A 243 -8.73 0.17 2.95
C ALA A 243 -7.53 0.68 2.15
N LYS A 244 -7.56 1.92 1.63
CA LYS A 244 -6.35 2.54 1.05
C LYS A 244 -5.31 2.76 2.14
N MET A 245 -4.06 2.39 1.87
CA MET A 245 -2.94 2.48 2.82
C MET A 245 -2.72 3.89 3.37
N ASP A 246 -3.05 4.93 2.60
CA ASP A 246 -2.95 6.32 3.04
C ASP A 246 -3.98 6.72 4.11
N ARG A 247 -5.06 5.94 4.26
CA ARG A 247 -6.24 6.30 5.05
C ARG A 247 -6.45 5.43 6.29
N ILE A 248 -5.66 4.38 6.49
CA ILE A 248 -5.83 3.46 7.63
C ILE A 248 -5.21 3.99 8.93
N VAL A 249 -4.47 5.11 8.89
CA VAL A 249 -3.88 5.80 10.05
C VAL A 249 -3.00 4.87 10.90
N HIS A 250 -2.26 3.97 10.24
CA HIS A 250 -1.35 3.06 10.92
C HIS A 250 -0.08 3.81 11.35
N PRO A 251 0.30 3.83 12.65
CA PRO A 251 1.37 4.72 13.15
C PRO A 251 2.71 4.58 12.44
N GLU A 252 3.16 3.36 12.18
CA GLU A 252 4.45 3.14 11.50
C GLU A 252 4.42 3.49 10.01
N ILE A 253 3.24 3.40 9.38
CA ILE A 253 3.05 3.80 7.98
C ILE A 253 3.00 5.32 7.88
N GLU A 254 2.34 6.01 8.82
CA GLU A 254 2.37 7.47 8.89
C GLU A 254 3.78 7.99 9.20
N ALA A 255 4.52 7.34 10.11
CA ALA A 255 5.91 7.67 10.38
C ALA A 255 6.78 7.46 9.12
N PHE A 256 6.57 6.38 8.37
CA PHE A 256 7.24 6.13 7.10
C PHE A 256 6.93 7.21 6.05
N LYS A 257 5.66 7.59 5.89
CA LYS A 257 5.25 8.68 4.99
C LYS A 257 5.96 9.99 5.31
N ASN A 258 6.01 10.34 6.60
CA ASN A 258 6.71 11.54 7.04
C ASN A 258 8.20 11.47 6.72
N ARG A 259 8.88 10.34 7.02
CA ARG A 259 10.29 10.16 6.65
C ARG A 259 10.52 10.33 5.15
N VAL A 260 9.73 9.68 4.31
CA VAL A 260 9.82 9.81 2.85
C VAL A 260 9.64 11.26 2.39
N TYR A 261 8.64 11.96 2.93
CA TYR A 261 8.41 13.36 2.55
C TYR A 261 9.45 14.32 3.07
N ASP A 262 10.13 13.99 4.17
CA ASP A 262 11.20 14.79 4.77
C ASP A 262 12.57 14.52 4.13
N THR A 263 12.74 13.44 3.36
CA THR A 263 13.98 13.15 2.62
C THR A 263 14.33 14.27 1.65
N GLU A 264 15.56 14.80 1.76
CA GLU A 264 16.14 15.71 0.78
C GLU A 264 16.42 14.95 -0.53
N PHE A 265 15.93 15.50 -1.63
CA PHE A 265 16.04 14.92 -2.96
C PHE A 265 16.15 16.04 -3.99
N HIS A 266 17.30 16.15 -4.66
CA HIS A 266 17.60 17.23 -5.62
C HIS A 266 17.33 18.64 -5.07
N GLY A 267 17.85 18.91 -3.86
CA GLY A 267 17.84 20.26 -3.25
C GLY A 267 16.52 20.74 -2.65
N HIS A 268 15.47 19.91 -2.67
CA HIS A 268 14.25 20.12 -1.88
C HIS A 268 13.88 18.82 -1.17
N THR A 269 13.00 18.88 -0.17
CA THR A 269 12.40 17.64 0.34
C THR A 269 11.41 17.08 -0.67
N ILE A 270 11.20 15.76 -0.68
CA ILE A 270 10.20 15.12 -1.55
C ILE A 270 8.80 15.72 -1.30
N GLY A 271 8.48 16.07 -0.06
CA GLY A 271 7.23 16.76 0.28
C GLY A 271 7.12 18.15 -0.34
N ALA A 272 8.22 18.90 -0.42
CA ALA A 272 8.26 20.19 -1.11
C ALA A 272 8.09 20.01 -2.63
N TRP A 273 8.74 19.02 -3.24
CA TRP A 273 8.52 18.65 -4.63
C TRP A 273 7.06 18.27 -4.91
N ASN A 274 6.47 17.41 -4.09
CA ASN A 274 5.07 17.01 -4.24
C ASN A 274 4.14 18.24 -4.21
N ARG A 275 4.35 19.16 -3.26
CA ARG A 275 3.58 20.41 -3.20
C ARG A 275 3.76 21.27 -4.45
N LEU A 276 4.99 21.45 -4.92
CA LEU A 276 5.29 22.23 -6.12
C LEU A 276 4.65 21.61 -7.36
N LEU A 277 4.82 20.31 -7.59
CA LEU A 277 4.33 19.64 -8.80
C LEU A 277 2.79 19.47 -8.80
N SER A 278 2.17 19.33 -7.62
CA SER A 278 0.72 19.15 -7.51
C SER A 278 -0.08 20.46 -7.49
N LYS A 279 0.50 21.56 -7.01
CA LYS A 279 -0.22 22.82 -6.74
C LYS A 279 0.50 24.08 -7.22
N GLY A 280 1.73 23.97 -7.71
CA GLY A 280 2.53 25.12 -8.14
C GLY A 280 2.06 25.72 -9.46
N ASP A 281 2.44 26.97 -9.69
CA ASP A 281 2.29 27.61 -10.99
C ASP A 281 3.18 26.94 -12.03
N GLU A 282 2.67 26.74 -13.25
CA GLU A 282 3.41 26.03 -14.29
C GLU A 282 4.74 26.70 -14.67
N ASN A 283 4.85 28.03 -14.58
CA ASN A 283 6.10 28.72 -14.87
C ASN A 283 7.14 28.47 -13.77
N VAL A 284 6.70 28.40 -12.51
CA VAL A 284 7.59 28.07 -11.39
C VAL A 284 8.07 26.63 -11.50
N ILE A 285 7.17 25.68 -11.80
CA ILE A 285 7.55 24.28 -12.04
C ILE A 285 8.55 24.20 -13.19
N ARG A 286 8.29 24.90 -14.30
CA ARG A 286 9.16 24.92 -15.47
C ARG A 286 10.56 25.42 -15.13
N GLN A 287 10.63 26.56 -14.43
CA GLN A 287 11.89 27.17 -14.03
C GLN A 287 12.68 26.24 -13.10
N GLU A 288 12.05 25.72 -12.05
CA GLU A 288 12.68 24.83 -11.07
C GLU A 288 13.21 23.55 -11.72
N LEU A 289 12.42 22.90 -12.58
CA LEU A 289 12.87 21.69 -13.29
C LEU A 289 14.01 22.00 -14.28
N ALA A 290 13.93 23.12 -15.01
CA ALA A 290 14.95 23.52 -15.97
C ALA A 290 16.29 23.82 -15.30
N GLU A 291 16.26 24.61 -14.23
CA GLU A 291 17.45 25.01 -13.47
C GLU A 291 18.07 23.80 -12.76
N ARG A 292 17.26 23.00 -12.05
CA ARG A 292 17.75 21.89 -11.23
C ARG A 292 18.35 20.75 -12.05
N PHE A 293 17.74 20.43 -13.20
CA PHE A 293 18.13 19.27 -14.00
C PHE A 293 18.82 19.65 -15.32
N ASN A 294 19.14 20.95 -15.50
CA ASN A 294 19.74 21.49 -16.70
C ASN A 294 18.98 21.04 -17.97
N ILE A 295 17.66 21.22 -17.98
CA ILE A 295 16.79 20.89 -19.11
C ILE A 295 16.67 22.15 -19.98
N ARG A 296 17.06 22.06 -21.25
CA ARG A 296 17.10 23.17 -22.20
C ARG A 296 16.46 22.75 -23.50
N ASP A 297 15.94 23.71 -24.27
CA ASP A 297 15.56 23.47 -25.66
C ASP A 297 16.83 23.23 -26.49
N GLU A 298 17.19 21.97 -26.70
CA GLU A 298 18.40 21.62 -27.47
C GLU A 298 18.18 21.66 -28.99
N GLY A 299 16.98 22.02 -29.46
CA GLY A 299 16.66 22.08 -30.90
C GLY A 299 16.81 20.75 -31.64
N GLN A 300 16.98 19.65 -30.91
CA GLN A 300 17.10 18.32 -31.48
C GLN A 300 15.72 17.80 -31.91
N PRO A 301 15.64 17.09 -33.05
CA PRO A 301 14.39 16.46 -33.46
C PRO A 301 13.95 15.43 -32.41
N VAL A 302 12.65 15.42 -32.09
CA VAL A 302 12.05 14.55 -31.06
C VAL A 302 12.06 13.07 -31.46
N VAL A 303 12.20 12.79 -32.76
CA VAL A 303 12.27 11.45 -33.34
C VAL A 303 13.37 11.48 -34.40
N GLU A 304 14.27 10.51 -34.35
CA GLU A 304 15.27 10.25 -35.40
C GLU A 304 14.63 9.65 -36.66
#